data_AF-A0A529WXT9-F1
#
_entry.id   AF-A0A529WXT9-F1
#
_cell.length_a   1.000
_cell.length_b   1.000
_cell.length_c   1.000
_cell.angle_alpha   90.00
_cell.angle_beta   90.00
_cell.angle_gamma   90.00
#
_symmetry.space_group_name_H-M   'P 1'
#
loop_
_entity.id
_entity.type
_entity.pdbx_description
1 polymer ?
#
loop_
_entity_poly.entity_id
_entity_poly.type
_entity_poly.pdbx_seq_one_letter_code
_entity_poly.pdbx_strand_id
1 'polypeptide(L)'
;MIDFNDLDTDPMTSAPVAPSEEIRAAAHMHNGGDAVFPCPKCLGSGLWRGARYPRKCFACQGKGRVSKGVVAAAKGRVTRAANLAADKAAFEAANPDLMKGLREIAGWHRFAGELLSKFEQYGELTAGQVNAALNSIAEVKRKREEKAAARASETADRSGEVGVERINALFATAMESGLKKPLFRTERLTIKPAKLHPGTLYVTDKAAGGEYVGKIVNGQFMARREAKPDTLALLCAIAADPLKAATDYGRSTGVCGCCGRELTDPDSVKAGIGPICATKWGL
;
A
#
# COMPACT_ATOMS: atom_id res chain seq x y z
N MET A 1 37.47 -7.91 -29.40
CA MET A 1 36.38 -7.50 -30.31
C MET A 1 35.57 -8.76 -30.53
N ILE A 2 34.39 -8.87 -29.91
CA ILE A 2 33.52 -10.03 -30.11
C ILE A 2 32.92 -9.86 -31.50
N ASP A 3 33.16 -10.83 -32.38
CA ASP A 3 32.58 -10.84 -33.72
C ASP A 3 31.09 -11.18 -33.58
N PHE A 4 30.23 -10.22 -33.93
CA PHE A 4 28.78 -10.32 -33.77
C PHE A 4 28.08 -11.00 -34.97
N ASN A 5 28.83 -11.43 -36.00
CA ASN A 5 28.28 -12.13 -37.17
C ASN A 5 27.88 -13.59 -36.91
N ASP A 6 28.16 -14.15 -35.73
CA ASP A 6 27.91 -15.57 -35.41
C ASP A 6 26.56 -15.83 -34.70
N LEU A 7 25.69 -14.80 -34.60
CA LEU A 7 24.38 -14.87 -33.94
C LEU A 7 23.21 -15.15 -34.90
N ASP A 8 23.46 -15.32 -36.19
CA ASP A 8 22.43 -15.57 -37.23
C ASP A 8 22.15 -17.07 -37.50
N THR A 9 22.58 -17.97 -36.61
CA THR A 9 22.12 -19.37 -36.68
C THR A 9 20.73 -19.49 -36.07
N ASP A 10 19.72 -19.46 -36.94
CA ASP A 10 18.32 -19.71 -36.58
C ASP A 10 18.19 -21.04 -35.80
N PRO A 11 17.75 -21.00 -34.51
CA PRO A 11 17.65 -22.19 -33.66
C PRO A 11 16.60 -23.20 -34.16
N MET A 12 15.79 -22.85 -35.16
CA MET A 12 14.81 -23.73 -35.79
C MET A 12 15.34 -24.51 -37.00
N THR A 13 16.51 -24.15 -37.55
CA THR A 13 17.12 -24.84 -38.72
C THR A 13 18.44 -25.52 -38.41
N SER A 14 19.00 -25.31 -37.23
CA SER A 14 20.19 -26.02 -36.75
C SER A 14 19.84 -27.44 -36.30
N ALA A 15 20.52 -28.44 -36.89
CA ALA A 15 20.36 -29.83 -36.47
C ALA A 15 20.72 -29.94 -34.97
N PRO A 16 19.92 -30.66 -34.15
CA PRO A 16 20.22 -30.80 -32.74
C PRO A 16 21.59 -31.44 -32.59
N VAL A 17 22.55 -30.69 -32.03
CA VAL A 17 23.87 -31.21 -31.71
C VAL A 17 23.67 -32.28 -30.64
N ALA A 18 23.70 -33.54 -31.06
CA ALA A 18 23.68 -34.65 -30.13
C ALA A 18 24.87 -34.47 -29.19
N PRO A 19 24.67 -34.41 -27.86
CA PRO A 19 25.77 -34.17 -26.94
C PRO A 19 26.82 -35.25 -27.15
N SER A 20 28.07 -34.83 -27.36
CA SER A 20 29.18 -35.75 -27.59
C SER A 20 29.29 -36.74 -26.45
N GLU A 21 29.84 -37.92 -26.74
CA GLU A 21 30.04 -38.96 -25.73
C GLU A 21 30.86 -38.45 -24.54
N GLU A 22 31.77 -37.52 -24.78
CA GLU A 22 32.56 -36.81 -23.77
C GLU A 22 31.69 -35.88 -22.90
N ILE A 23 30.77 -35.11 -23.49
CA ILE A 23 29.84 -34.25 -22.73
C ILE A 23 28.89 -35.12 -21.89
N ARG A 24 28.42 -36.24 -22.45
CA ARG A 24 27.60 -37.21 -21.72
C ARG A 24 28.37 -37.85 -20.58
N ALA A 25 29.61 -38.29 -20.81
CA ALA A 25 30.47 -38.89 -19.80
C ALA A 25 30.83 -37.89 -18.68
N ALA A 26 31.13 -36.64 -19.01
CA ALA A 26 31.38 -35.58 -18.04
C ALA A 26 30.14 -35.28 -17.18
N ALA A 27 28.95 -35.21 -17.78
CA ALA A 27 27.69 -35.09 -17.06
C ALA A 27 27.38 -36.33 -16.19
N HIS A 28 27.78 -37.52 -16.65
CA HIS A 28 27.65 -38.79 -15.92
C HIS A 28 28.56 -38.83 -14.68
N MET A 29 29.79 -38.34 -14.80
CA MET A 29 30.75 -38.22 -13.70
C MET A 29 30.30 -37.20 -12.66
N HIS A 30 29.80 -36.03 -13.08
CA HIS A 30 29.32 -34.98 -12.16
C HIS A 30 28.09 -35.43 -11.35
N ASN A 31 27.23 -36.27 -11.94
CA ASN A 31 26.06 -36.85 -11.27
C ASN A 31 26.37 -38.13 -10.45
N GLY A 32 27.64 -38.50 -10.26
CA GLY A 32 28.06 -39.57 -9.36
C GLY A 32 28.24 -40.96 -9.97
N GLY A 33 28.37 -41.08 -11.30
CA GLY A 33 28.68 -42.34 -11.98
C GLY A 33 27.58 -43.40 -11.92
N ASP A 34 27.96 -44.68 -12.03
CA ASP A 34 27.05 -45.86 -12.05
C ASP A 34 26.50 -46.26 -10.67
N ALA A 35 26.79 -45.49 -9.63
CA ALA A 35 26.34 -45.80 -8.28
C ALA A 35 24.80 -45.71 -8.18
N VAL A 36 24.17 -46.85 -7.87
CA VAL A 36 22.72 -47.00 -7.75
C VAL A 36 22.29 -47.06 -6.29
N PHE A 37 21.32 -46.24 -5.92
CA PHE A 37 20.82 -46.10 -4.56
C PHE A 37 19.36 -46.58 -4.46
N PRO A 38 18.87 -47.01 -3.28
CA PRO A 38 17.47 -47.34 -3.08
C PRO A 38 16.56 -46.17 -3.47
N CYS A 39 15.50 -46.44 -4.22
CA CYS A 39 14.55 -45.42 -4.64
C CYS A 39 13.85 -44.80 -3.42
N PRO A 40 13.89 -43.47 -3.22
CA PRO A 40 13.31 -42.82 -2.05
C PRO A 40 11.77 -42.87 -2.02
N LYS A 41 11.13 -43.13 -3.15
CA LYS A 41 9.66 -43.23 -3.27
C LYS A 41 9.10 -44.60 -2.89
N CYS A 42 9.82 -45.68 -3.17
CA CYS A 42 9.38 -47.05 -2.88
C CYS A 42 10.28 -47.79 -1.89
N LEU A 43 11.29 -47.11 -1.34
CA LEU A 43 12.27 -47.61 -0.38
C LEU A 43 12.97 -48.90 -0.85
N GLY A 44 13.26 -48.99 -2.15
CA GLY A 44 13.90 -50.17 -2.73
C GLY A 44 12.94 -51.24 -3.27
N SER A 45 11.66 -51.20 -2.92
CA SER A 45 10.72 -52.28 -3.25
C SER A 45 10.34 -52.40 -4.73
N GLY A 46 10.58 -51.36 -5.52
CA GLY A 46 10.15 -51.30 -6.92
C GLY A 46 8.64 -51.22 -7.12
N LEU A 47 7.83 -51.26 -6.06
CA LEU A 47 6.38 -51.30 -6.12
C LEU A 47 5.77 -50.02 -5.54
N TRP A 48 4.70 -49.53 -6.17
CA TRP A 48 3.81 -48.52 -5.63
C TRP A 48 2.57 -49.19 -5.07
N ARG A 49 2.31 -48.98 -3.77
CA ARG A 49 1.25 -49.64 -2.98
C ARG A 49 0.00 -48.78 -2.79
N GLY A 50 -0.10 -47.62 -3.46
CA GLY A 50 -1.25 -46.72 -3.33
C GLY A 50 -2.46 -47.04 -4.21
N ALA A 51 -2.39 -48.13 -5.01
CA ALA A 51 -3.53 -48.66 -5.76
C ALA A 51 -4.08 -49.94 -5.13
N ARG A 52 -5.30 -50.33 -5.53
CA ARG A 52 -5.94 -51.61 -5.17
C ARG A 52 -5.04 -52.83 -5.43
N TYR A 53 -4.13 -52.74 -6.41
CA TYR A 53 -3.12 -53.75 -6.69
C TYR A 53 -1.73 -53.11 -6.78
N PRO A 54 -0.66 -53.74 -6.26
CA PRO A 54 0.70 -53.23 -6.38
C PRO A 54 1.07 -52.99 -7.84
N ARG A 55 1.44 -51.75 -8.18
CA ARG A 55 1.92 -51.41 -9.53
C ARG A 55 3.40 -51.14 -9.49
N LYS A 56 4.05 -51.12 -10.65
CA LYS A 56 5.45 -50.68 -10.77
C LYS A 56 5.58 -49.26 -10.22
N CYS A 57 6.62 -48.99 -9.44
CA CYS A 57 6.89 -47.66 -8.93
C CYS A 57 7.16 -46.69 -10.08
N PHE A 58 6.41 -45.59 -10.17
CA PHE A 58 6.56 -44.60 -11.24
C PHE A 58 7.93 -43.90 -11.25
N ALA A 59 8.58 -43.77 -10.08
CA ALA A 59 9.84 -43.07 -9.95
C ALA A 59 11.07 -43.89 -10.40
N CYS A 60 11.04 -45.21 -10.23
CA CYS A 60 12.14 -46.11 -10.62
C CYS A 60 11.72 -47.14 -11.69
N GLN A 61 10.49 -47.05 -12.20
CA GLN A 61 9.88 -47.96 -13.18
C GLN A 61 9.98 -49.45 -12.80
N GLY A 62 9.85 -49.77 -11.50
CA GLY A 62 9.96 -51.17 -11.03
C GLY A 62 11.36 -51.62 -10.62
N LYS A 63 12.42 -50.85 -10.93
CA LYS A 63 13.82 -51.27 -10.69
C LYS A 63 14.25 -51.26 -9.22
N GLY A 64 13.51 -50.60 -8.33
CA GLY A 64 13.85 -50.42 -6.92
C GLY A 64 15.05 -49.48 -6.65
N ARG A 65 15.89 -49.20 -7.65
CA ARG A 65 17.09 -48.36 -7.53
C ARG A 65 17.05 -47.16 -8.48
N VAL A 66 17.73 -46.08 -8.12
CA VAL A 66 17.86 -44.82 -8.88
C VAL A 66 19.27 -44.26 -8.79
N SER A 67 19.62 -43.31 -9.66
CA SER A 67 20.92 -42.65 -9.64
C SER A 67 21.10 -41.72 -8.43
N LYS A 68 22.35 -41.38 -8.11
CA LYS A 68 22.71 -40.42 -7.06
C LYS A 68 21.97 -39.09 -7.20
N GLY A 69 21.86 -38.55 -8.41
CA GLY A 69 21.16 -37.29 -8.69
C GLY A 69 19.69 -37.30 -8.25
N VAL A 70 18.98 -38.41 -8.45
CA VAL A 70 17.57 -38.55 -8.02
C VAL A 70 17.45 -38.56 -6.51
N VAL A 71 18.36 -39.24 -5.81
CA VAL A 71 18.39 -39.27 -4.34
C VAL A 71 18.78 -37.90 -3.78
N ALA A 72 19.78 -37.24 -4.38
CA ALA A 72 20.21 -35.89 -3.99
C ALA A 72 19.07 -34.88 -4.16
N ALA A 73 18.32 -34.93 -5.27
CA ALA A 73 17.16 -34.07 -5.49
C ALA A 73 16.01 -34.36 -4.50
N ALA A 74 15.82 -35.61 -4.08
CA ALA A 74 14.86 -35.95 -3.03
C ALA A 74 15.29 -35.39 -1.67
N LYS A 75 16.57 -35.58 -1.29
CA LYS A 75 17.14 -35.02 -0.07
C LYS A 75 17.07 -33.49 -0.05
N GLY A 76 17.44 -32.84 -1.16
CA GLY A 76 17.40 -31.38 -1.30
C GLY A 76 16.00 -30.79 -1.10
N ARG A 77 14.94 -31.46 -1.55
CA ARG A 77 13.56 -31.02 -1.29
C ARG A 77 13.20 -31.05 0.20
N VAL A 78 13.60 -32.11 0.91
CA VAL A 78 13.36 -32.23 2.36
C VAL A 78 14.15 -31.18 3.12
N THR A 79 15.43 -30.98 2.79
CA THR A 79 16.27 -29.96 3.43
C THR A 79 15.73 -28.55 3.19
N ARG A 80 15.33 -28.21 1.96
CA ARG A 80 14.72 -26.90 1.65
C ARG A 80 13.43 -26.69 2.43
N ALA A 81 12.56 -27.69 2.51
CA ALA A 81 11.32 -27.59 3.28
C ALA A 81 11.60 -27.34 4.78
N ALA A 82 12.63 -27.98 5.34
CA ALA A 82 13.04 -27.79 6.72
C ALA A 82 13.64 -26.39 6.98
N ASN A 83 14.40 -25.86 6.02
CA ASN A 83 15.10 -24.58 6.16
C ASN A 83 14.27 -23.36 5.73
N LEU A 84 13.15 -23.56 5.02
CA LEU A 84 12.35 -22.50 4.40
C LEU A 84 12.04 -21.32 5.35
N ALA A 85 11.69 -21.60 6.60
CA ALA A 85 11.37 -20.55 7.57
C ALA A 85 12.61 -19.71 7.96
N ALA A 86 13.77 -20.36 8.12
CA ALA A 86 15.03 -19.68 8.40
C ALA A 86 15.50 -18.88 7.17
N ASP A 87 15.36 -19.44 5.97
CA ASP A 87 15.71 -18.79 4.70
C ASP A 87 14.87 -17.52 4.49
N LYS A 88 13.55 -17.60 4.73
CA LYS A 88 12.64 -16.43 4.72
C LYS A 88 13.08 -15.35 5.70
N ALA A 89 13.32 -15.73 6.95
CA ALA A 89 13.71 -14.78 7.99
C ALA A 89 15.06 -14.10 7.65
N ALA A 90 16.02 -14.86 7.14
CA ALA A 90 17.32 -14.33 6.71
C ALA A 90 17.17 -13.37 5.52
N PHE A 91 16.35 -13.72 4.52
CA PHE A 91 16.12 -12.87 3.36
C PHE A 91 15.40 -11.56 3.72
N GLU A 92 14.39 -11.62 4.60
CA GLU A 92 13.70 -10.43 5.10
C GLU A 92 14.60 -9.52 5.92
N ALA A 93 15.45 -10.10 6.77
CA ALA A 93 16.42 -9.33 7.55
C ALA A 93 17.46 -8.64 6.67
N ALA A 94 17.88 -9.28 5.57
CA ALA A 94 18.81 -8.69 4.60
C ALA A 94 18.14 -7.65 3.68
N ASN A 95 16.84 -7.73 3.44
CA ASN A 95 16.12 -6.90 2.47
C ASN A 95 14.84 -6.26 3.06
N PRO A 96 14.91 -5.52 4.17
CA PRO A 96 13.73 -5.02 4.87
C PRO A 96 12.90 -4.05 4.02
N ASP A 97 13.55 -3.10 3.34
CA ASP A 97 12.87 -2.08 2.53
C ASP A 97 12.22 -2.66 1.27
N LEU A 98 12.90 -3.61 0.62
CA LEU A 98 12.36 -4.33 -0.53
C LEU A 98 11.08 -5.07 -0.15
N MET A 99 11.11 -5.84 0.95
CA MET A 99 9.98 -6.65 1.37
C MET A 99 8.82 -5.78 1.86
N LYS A 100 9.10 -4.68 2.56
CA LYS A 100 8.11 -3.66 2.90
C LYS A 100 7.45 -3.08 1.65
N GLY A 101 8.25 -2.61 0.70
CA GLY A 101 7.76 -2.03 -0.55
C GLY A 101 6.93 -3.01 -1.39
N LEU A 102 7.38 -4.26 -1.51
CA LEU A 102 6.62 -5.32 -2.19
C LEU A 102 5.27 -5.55 -1.54
N ARG A 103 5.20 -5.69 -0.22
CA ARG A 103 3.94 -5.88 0.53
C ARG A 103 2.99 -4.70 0.38
N GLU A 104 3.49 -3.47 0.38
CA GLU A 104 2.67 -2.26 0.20
C GLU A 104 1.98 -2.20 -1.17
N ILE A 105 2.61 -2.75 -2.22
CA ILE A 105 2.10 -2.66 -3.59
C ILE A 105 1.48 -3.96 -4.10
N ALA A 106 1.70 -5.10 -3.43
CA ALA A 106 1.28 -6.42 -3.88
C ALA A 106 -0.22 -6.56 -4.16
N GLY A 107 -1.05 -5.83 -3.41
CA GLY A 107 -2.51 -5.90 -3.57
C GLY A 107 -3.03 -5.38 -4.92
N TRP A 108 -2.25 -4.58 -5.63
CA TRP A 108 -2.66 -3.95 -6.90
C TRP A 108 -1.60 -4.01 -8.01
N HIS A 109 -0.35 -4.34 -7.67
CA HIS A 109 0.75 -4.47 -8.63
C HIS A 109 1.04 -5.95 -8.91
N ARG A 110 0.57 -6.46 -10.04
CA ARG A 110 0.66 -7.88 -10.43
C ARG A 110 2.05 -8.48 -10.24
N PHE A 111 3.09 -7.82 -10.74
CA PHE A 111 4.47 -8.31 -10.64
C PHE A 111 4.96 -8.42 -9.19
N ALA A 112 4.55 -7.50 -8.31
CA ALA A 112 4.93 -7.56 -6.90
C ALA A 112 4.24 -8.71 -6.17
N GLY A 113 2.95 -8.94 -6.48
CA GLY A 113 2.22 -10.11 -5.98
C GLY A 113 2.86 -11.44 -6.41
N GLU A 114 3.28 -11.55 -7.68
CA GLU A 114 4.00 -12.73 -8.19
C GLU A 114 5.34 -12.96 -7.46
N LEU A 115 6.10 -11.89 -7.20
CA LEU A 115 7.35 -12.00 -6.45
C LEU A 115 7.13 -12.42 -5.01
N LEU A 116 6.12 -11.88 -4.32
CA LEU A 116 5.77 -12.35 -2.97
C LEU A 116 5.35 -13.82 -2.98
N SER A 117 4.58 -14.28 -3.96
CA SER A 117 4.22 -15.70 -4.06
C SER A 117 5.45 -16.59 -4.25
N LYS A 118 6.45 -16.16 -5.03
CA LYS A 118 7.71 -16.89 -5.20
C LYS A 118 8.52 -16.90 -3.92
N PHE A 119 8.62 -15.76 -3.23
CA PHE A 119 9.24 -15.68 -1.92
C PHE A 119 8.56 -16.63 -0.91
N GLU A 120 7.23 -16.68 -0.88
CA GLU A 120 6.50 -17.60 0.00
C GLU A 120 6.79 -19.08 -0.32
N GLN A 121 7.01 -19.40 -1.59
CA GLN A 121 7.29 -20.77 -2.04
C GLN A 121 8.75 -21.19 -1.84
N TYR A 122 9.71 -20.30 -2.08
CA TYR A 122 11.14 -20.62 -2.17
C TYR A 122 12.00 -20.03 -1.05
N GLY A 123 11.50 -19.04 -0.31
CA GLY A 123 12.20 -18.39 0.80
C GLY A 123 13.16 -17.27 0.42
N GLU A 124 13.50 -17.16 -0.86
CA GLU A 124 14.42 -16.16 -1.39
C GLU A 124 13.98 -15.68 -2.78
N LEU A 125 14.55 -14.56 -3.22
CA LEU A 125 14.44 -14.06 -4.59
C LEU A 125 15.82 -14.01 -5.23
N THR A 126 15.88 -14.27 -6.53
CA THR A 126 17.14 -14.17 -7.27
C THR A 126 17.60 -12.71 -7.37
N ALA A 127 18.89 -12.47 -7.55
CA ALA A 127 19.43 -11.11 -7.70
C ALA A 127 18.73 -10.31 -8.83
N GLY A 128 18.40 -10.96 -9.94
CA GLY A 128 17.63 -10.34 -11.02
C GLY A 128 16.21 -9.96 -10.61
N GLN A 129 15.54 -10.80 -9.81
CA GLN A 129 14.21 -10.51 -9.27
C GLN A 129 14.25 -9.36 -8.26
N VAL A 130 15.27 -9.31 -7.41
CA VAL A 130 15.51 -8.20 -6.47
C VAL A 130 15.67 -6.88 -7.22
N ASN A 131 16.55 -6.83 -8.22
CA ASN A 131 16.77 -5.61 -9.02
C ASN A 131 15.50 -5.15 -9.75
N ALA A 132 14.77 -6.08 -10.37
CA ALA A 132 13.51 -5.77 -11.04
C ALA A 132 12.43 -5.25 -10.08
N ALA A 133 12.38 -5.80 -8.86
CA ALA A 133 11.47 -5.36 -7.81
C ALA A 133 11.79 -3.94 -7.34
N LEU A 134 13.06 -3.64 -7.07
CA LEU A 134 13.52 -2.31 -6.65
C LEU A 134 13.19 -1.25 -7.72
N ASN A 135 13.44 -1.55 -9.00
CA ASN A 135 13.07 -0.66 -10.11
C ASN A 135 11.56 -0.42 -10.18
N SER A 136 10.75 -1.47 -10.00
CA SER A 136 9.29 -1.35 -10.00
C SER A 136 8.79 -0.49 -8.84
N ILE A 137 9.34 -0.68 -7.63
CA ILE A 137 9.00 0.12 -6.45
C ILE A 137 9.39 1.58 -6.65
N ALA A 138 10.60 1.84 -7.17
CA ALA A 138 11.08 3.18 -7.46
C ALA A 138 10.19 3.89 -8.49
N GLU A 139 9.80 3.19 -9.55
CA GLU A 139 8.91 3.71 -10.59
C GLU A 139 7.52 4.05 -10.05
N VAL A 140 6.96 3.19 -9.19
CA VAL A 140 5.69 3.46 -8.51
C VAL A 140 5.80 4.69 -7.62
N LYS A 141 6.88 4.82 -6.86
CA LYS A 141 7.13 5.97 -5.99
C LYS A 141 7.22 7.26 -6.82
N ARG A 142 8.03 7.26 -7.88
CA ARG A 142 8.17 8.38 -8.81
C ARG A 142 6.83 8.82 -9.38
N LYS A 143 6.04 7.89 -9.93
CA LYS A 143 4.71 8.21 -10.50
C LYS A 143 3.73 8.76 -9.46
N ARG A 144 3.82 8.31 -8.21
CA ARG A 144 2.99 8.85 -7.11
C ARG A 144 3.41 10.28 -6.78
N GLU A 145 4.72 10.55 -6.70
CA GLU A 145 5.28 11.88 -6.45
C GLU A 145 4.95 12.85 -7.59
N GLU A 146 5.11 12.45 -8.85
CA GLU A 146 4.71 13.25 -10.02
C GLU A 146 3.24 13.61 -10.00
N LYS A 147 2.35 12.64 -9.71
CA LYS A 147 0.92 12.89 -9.58
C LYS A 147 0.61 13.80 -8.40
N ALA A 148 1.31 13.67 -7.28
CA ALA A 148 1.14 14.55 -6.13
C ALA A 148 1.60 15.97 -6.45
N ALA A 149 2.74 16.14 -7.13
CA ALA A 149 3.28 17.43 -7.56
C ALA A 149 2.36 18.11 -8.59
N ALA A 150 1.87 17.38 -9.59
CA ALA A 150 0.92 17.90 -10.56
C ALA A 150 -0.37 18.41 -9.89
N ARG A 151 -0.92 17.64 -8.95
CA ARG A 151 -2.08 18.07 -8.15
C ARG A 151 -1.77 19.29 -7.29
N ALA A 152 -0.61 19.31 -6.63
CA ALA A 152 -0.19 20.43 -5.82
C ALA A 152 -0.11 21.72 -6.64
N SER A 153 0.47 21.65 -7.84
CA SER A 153 0.55 22.78 -8.78
C SER A 153 -0.82 23.27 -9.24
N GLU A 154 -1.75 22.37 -9.58
CA GLU A 154 -3.12 22.73 -10.00
C GLU A 154 -3.90 23.47 -8.89
N THR A 155 -3.57 23.19 -7.63
CA THR A 155 -4.24 23.77 -6.46
C THR A 155 -3.39 24.82 -5.73
N ALA A 156 -2.24 25.21 -6.27
CA ALA A 156 -1.28 26.08 -5.59
C ALA A 156 -1.91 27.44 -5.27
N ASP A 157 -2.58 28.07 -6.25
CA ASP A 157 -3.22 29.39 -6.10
C ASP A 157 -4.37 29.40 -5.08
N ARG A 158 -4.89 28.22 -4.73
CA ARG A 158 -6.03 28.02 -3.83
C ARG A 158 -5.63 27.48 -2.46
N SER A 159 -4.38 27.05 -2.33
CA SER A 159 -3.79 26.50 -1.12
C SER A 159 -2.93 27.55 -0.45
N GLY A 160 -2.79 27.47 0.86
CA GLY A 160 -2.00 28.47 1.59
C GLY A 160 -2.08 28.31 3.08
N GLU A 161 -1.35 29.17 3.78
CA GLU A 161 -1.37 29.23 5.23
C GLU A 161 -2.66 29.87 5.75
N VAL A 162 -3.18 29.29 6.82
CA VAL A 162 -4.37 29.75 7.55
C VAL A 162 -3.98 29.78 9.02
N GLY A 163 -4.21 30.91 9.71
CA GLY A 163 -3.96 31.05 11.15
C GLY A 163 -4.90 30.16 11.98
N VAL A 164 -4.54 28.90 12.18
CA VAL A 164 -5.41 27.88 12.78
C VAL A 164 -5.44 27.90 14.30
N GLU A 165 -4.62 28.71 14.95
CA GLU A 165 -4.41 28.67 16.40
C GLU A 165 -5.72 28.90 17.14
N ARG A 166 -6.49 29.92 16.72
CA ARG A 166 -7.81 30.23 17.29
C ARG A 166 -8.84 29.15 16.98
N ILE A 167 -8.81 28.61 15.76
CA ILE A 167 -9.72 27.53 15.35
C ILE A 167 -9.47 26.26 16.19
N ASN A 168 -8.21 25.87 16.34
CA ASN A 168 -7.80 24.69 17.09
C ASN A 168 -8.09 24.84 18.57
N ALA A 169 -7.78 26.00 19.17
CA ALA A 169 -8.12 26.29 20.55
C ALA A 169 -9.63 26.20 20.79
N LEU A 170 -10.43 26.75 19.88
CA LEU A 170 -11.89 26.69 19.96
C LEU A 170 -12.41 25.25 19.89
N PHE A 171 -11.88 24.44 18.96
CA PHE A 171 -12.23 23.02 18.88
C PHE A 171 -11.79 22.25 20.12
N ALA A 172 -10.64 22.57 20.72
CA ALA A 172 -10.18 21.96 21.96
C ALA A 172 -11.17 22.23 23.11
N THR A 173 -11.56 23.49 23.32
CA THR A 173 -12.59 23.86 24.30
C THR A 173 -13.91 23.11 24.09
N ALA A 174 -14.35 23.00 22.83
CA ALA A 174 -15.58 22.27 22.50
C ALA A 174 -15.47 20.76 22.79
N MET A 175 -14.30 20.16 22.54
CA MET A 175 -14.07 18.74 22.84
C MET A 175 -14.00 18.51 24.36
N GLU A 176 -13.33 19.39 25.10
CA GLU A 176 -13.22 19.36 26.57
C GLU A 176 -14.58 19.51 27.26
N SER A 177 -15.48 20.33 26.71
CA SER A 177 -16.86 20.46 27.19
C SER A 177 -17.77 19.26 26.88
N GLY A 178 -17.20 18.18 26.31
CA GLY A 178 -17.88 16.93 26.02
C GLY A 178 -18.67 16.93 24.70
N LEU A 179 -18.41 17.86 23.79
CA LEU A 179 -19.06 17.86 22.47
C LEU A 179 -18.48 16.74 21.59
N LYS A 180 -19.25 15.68 21.38
CA LYS A 180 -18.82 14.49 20.61
C LYS A 180 -18.49 14.75 19.13
N LYS A 181 -19.11 15.78 18.53
CA LYS A 181 -18.99 16.11 17.11
C LYS A 181 -18.94 17.62 16.95
N PRO A 182 -17.84 18.27 17.36
CA PRO A 182 -17.73 19.71 17.22
C PRO A 182 -17.61 20.03 15.74
N LEU A 183 -18.40 20.99 15.28
CA LEU A 183 -18.38 21.53 13.94
C LEU A 183 -18.92 22.95 14.03
N PHE A 184 -18.48 23.84 13.16
CA PHE A 184 -19.14 25.13 13.01
C PHE A 184 -19.37 25.47 11.56
N ARG A 185 -20.49 26.13 11.32
CA ARG A 185 -20.96 26.62 10.03
C ARG A 185 -20.83 28.12 10.02
N THR A 186 -20.25 28.63 8.95
CA THR A 186 -20.30 30.04 8.60
C THR A 186 -21.30 30.23 7.45
N GLU A 187 -21.37 31.45 6.92
CA GLU A 187 -22.20 31.78 5.77
C GLU A 187 -22.06 30.75 4.64
N ARG A 188 -20.82 30.44 4.27
CA ARG A 188 -20.51 29.58 3.13
C ARG A 188 -19.74 28.30 3.49
N LEU A 189 -18.82 28.37 4.45
CA LEU A 189 -17.95 27.23 4.78
C LEU A 189 -18.47 26.47 6.00
N THR A 190 -18.22 25.17 6.03
CA THR A 190 -18.39 24.35 7.22
C THR A 190 -17.07 23.67 7.54
N ILE A 191 -16.63 23.82 8.79
CA ILE A 191 -15.35 23.32 9.27
C ILE A 191 -15.61 22.30 10.37
N LYS A 192 -14.97 21.14 10.26
CA LYS A 192 -15.08 20.04 11.23
C LYS A 192 -13.75 19.32 11.41
N PRO A 193 -13.42 18.80 12.59
CA PRO A 193 -12.23 17.98 12.77
C PRO A 193 -12.40 16.62 12.09
N ALA A 194 -11.29 16.07 11.61
CA ALA A 194 -11.24 14.74 11.05
C ALA A 194 -11.31 13.68 12.15
N LYS A 195 -12.16 12.67 11.96
CA LYS A 195 -12.32 11.58 12.93
C LYS A 195 -11.09 10.66 13.01
N LEU A 196 -10.45 10.39 11.88
CA LEU A 196 -9.34 9.43 11.77
C LEU A 196 -7.95 10.10 11.89
N HIS A 197 -7.89 11.43 11.73
CA HIS A 197 -6.62 12.17 11.67
C HIS A 197 -6.68 13.33 12.67
N PRO A 198 -6.28 13.11 13.93
CA PRO A 198 -6.19 14.16 14.94
C PRO A 198 -5.37 15.35 14.41
N GLY A 199 -5.81 16.58 14.70
CA GLY A 199 -5.16 17.81 14.22
C GLY A 199 -5.45 18.19 12.76
N THR A 200 -6.28 17.43 12.04
CA THR A 200 -6.74 17.80 10.69
C THR A 200 -8.16 18.35 10.72
N LEU A 201 -8.41 19.45 10.01
CA LEU A 201 -9.75 20.01 9.83
C LEU A 201 -10.21 19.81 8.39
N TYR A 202 -11.45 19.40 8.18
CA TYR A 202 -12.09 19.29 6.88
C TYR A 202 -12.97 20.51 6.62
N VAL A 203 -12.88 21.01 5.39
CA VAL A 203 -13.62 22.17 4.91
C VAL A 203 -14.57 21.73 3.81
N THR A 204 -15.84 22.07 3.96
CA THR A 204 -16.86 21.91 2.90
C THR A 204 -17.44 23.27 2.54
N ASP A 205 -17.74 23.47 1.25
CA ASP A 205 -18.21 24.75 0.72
C ASP A 205 -19.63 24.62 0.18
N LYS A 206 -20.58 25.34 0.77
CA LYS A 206 -21.98 25.38 0.31
C LYS A 206 -22.11 25.94 -1.10
N ALA A 207 -21.25 26.88 -1.50
CA ALA A 207 -21.27 27.44 -2.84
C ALA A 207 -20.75 26.45 -3.90
N ALA A 208 -20.09 25.38 -3.48
CA ALA A 208 -19.73 24.22 -4.30
C ALA A 208 -20.73 23.06 -4.08
N GLY A 209 -22.00 23.34 -3.76
CA GLY A 209 -23.01 22.31 -3.51
C GLY A 209 -22.85 21.55 -2.19
N GLY A 210 -22.05 22.08 -1.25
CA GLY A 210 -21.72 21.39 0.01
C GLY A 210 -20.58 20.38 -0.13
N GLU A 211 -19.83 20.42 -1.23
CA GLU A 211 -18.71 19.51 -1.49
C GLU A 211 -17.52 19.75 -0.56
N TYR A 212 -16.72 18.69 -0.40
CA TYR A 212 -15.44 18.74 0.31
C TYR A 212 -14.39 19.43 -0.56
N VAL A 213 -14.01 20.64 -0.15
CA VAL A 213 -13.10 21.51 -0.92
C VAL A 213 -11.66 21.44 -0.44
N GLY A 214 -11.38 20.78 0.68
CA GLY A 214 -10.01 20.65 1.17
C GLY A 214 -9.91 20.37 2.65
N LYS A 215 -8.67 20.29 3.11
CA LYS A 215 -8.35 20.08 4.52
C LYS A 215 -7.27 21.04 4.97
N ILE A 216 -7.31 21.37 6.25
CA ILE A 216 -6.27 22.13 6.93
C ILE A 216 -5.45 21.16 7.75
N VAL A 217 -4.14 21.11 7.50
CA VAL A 217 -3.17 20.26 8.19
C VAL A 217 -2.00 21.15 8.59
N ASN A 218 -1.66 21.20 9.88
CA ASN A 218 -0.55 22.01 10.40
C ASN A 218 -0.61 23.48 9.96
N GLY A 219 -1.79 24.10 10.01
CA GLY A 219 -1.99 25.49 9.57
C GLY A 219 -2.00 25.70 8.05
N GLN A 220 -1.82 24.66 7.25
CA GLN A 220 -1.86 24.77 5.80
C GLN A 220 -3.16 24.22 5.24
N PHE A 221 -3.90 25.06 4.52
CA PHE A 221 -5.04 24.63 3.73
C PHE A 221 -4.54 23.99 2.43
N MET A 222 -4.76 22.68 2.33
CA MET A 222 -4.57 21.90 1.13
C MET A 222 -5.88 21.86 0.35
N ALA A 223 -6.00 22.74 -0.64
CA ALA A 223 -7.19 22.82 -1.48
C ALA A 223 -7.34 21.57 -2.35
N ARG A 224 -8.59 21.28 -2.71
CA ARG A 224 -8.95 20.29 -3.72
C ARG A 224 -9.39 21.01 -5.00
N ARG A 225 -9.55 20.24 -6.08
CA ARG A 225 -9.98 20.77 -7.38
C ARG A 225 -11.31 21.52 -7.29
N GLU A 226 -12.18 21.09 -6.38
CA GLU A 226 -13.50 21.64 -6.10
C GLU A 226 -13.45 22.98 -5.35
N ALA A 227 -12.31 23.35 -4.76
CA ALA A 227 -12.17 24.61 -4.04
C ALA A 227 -12.23 25.80 -5.00
N LYS A 228 -13.04 26.80 -4.66
CA LYS A 228 -13.09 28.05 -5.40
C LYS A 228 -11.88 28.94 -5.08
N PRO A 229 -11.47 29.83 -6.00
CA PRO A 229 -10.33 30.73 -5.81
C PRO A 229 -10.35 31.55 -4.52
N ASP A 230 -11.53 31.96 -4.08
CA ASP A 230 -11.74 32.81 -2.90
C ASP A 230 -11.81 32.04 -1.56
N THR A 231 -11.78 30.70 -1.60
CA THR A 231 -11.94 29.85 -0.41
C THR A 231 -10.86 30.11 0.63
N LEU A 232 -9.61 30.29 0.17
CA LEU A 232 -8.48 30.56 1.06
C LEU A 232 -8.63 31.89 1.80
N ALA A 233 -8.97 32.96 1.08
CA ALA A 233 -9.20 34.28 1.67
C ALA A 233 -10.32 34.24 2.72
N LEU A 234 -11.41 33.52 2.41
CA LEU A 234 -12.52 33.33 3.34
C LEU A 234 -12.09 32.52 4.59
N LEU A 235 -11.28 31.48 4.42
CA LEU A 235 -10.73 30.72 5.54
C LEU A 235 -9.84 31.59 6.44
N CYS A 236 -8.99 32.45 5.87
CA CYS A 236 -8.17 33.38 6.64
C CYS A 236 -9.01 34.39 7.44
N ALA A 237 -10.10 34.90 6.85
CA ALA A 237 -11.04 35.77 7.55
C ALA A 237 -11.75 35.05 8.71
N ILE A 238 -12.17 33.80 8.50
CA ILE A 238 -12.80 32.97 9.55
C ILE A 238 -11.78 32.61 10.64
N ALA A 239 -10.54 32.34 10.28
CA ALA A 239 -9.45 32.04 11.21
C ALA A 239 -9.15 33.20 12.17
N ALA A 240 -9.34 34.44 11.72
CA ALA A 240 -9.18 35.61 12.57
C ALA A 240 -10.20 35.62 13.72
N ASP A 241 -11.46 35.26 13.48
CA ASP A 241 -12.49 35.17 14.53
C ASP A 241 -13.55 34.09 14.20
N PRO A 242 -13.27 32.81 14.55
CA PRO A 242 -14.13 31.70 14.16
C PRO A 242 -15.48 31.71 14.88
N LEU A 243 -15.51 32.21 16.12
CA LEU A 243 -16.75 32.32 16.90
C LEU A 243 -17.64 33.41 16.31
N LYS A 244 -17.09 34.59 16.01
CA LYS A 244 -17.84 35.66 15.38
C LYS A 244 -18.44 35.20 14.05
N ALA A 245 -17.66 34.51 13.22
CA ALA A 245 -18.14 33.97 11.94
C ALA A 245 -19.33 32.99 12.11
N ALA A 246 -19.32 32.17 13.16
CA ALA A 246 -20.42 31.26 13.48
C ALA A 246 -21.66 32.00 14.04
N THR A 247 -21.46 33.02 14.88
CA THR A 247 -22.57 33.82 15.43
C THR A 247 -23.21 34.73 14.40
N ASP A 248 -22.41 35.33 13.50
CA ASP A 248 -22.93 36.17 12.42
C ASP A 248 -23.80 35.34 11.47
N TYR A 249 -23.39 34.10 11.19
CA TYR A 249 -24.21 33.14 10.45
C TYR A 249 -25.54 32.83 11.16
N GLY A 250 -25.52 32.66 12.49
CA GLY A 250 -26.74 32.43 13.25
C GLY A 250 -27.69 33.62 13.27
N ARG A 251 -27.14 34.84 13.35
CA ARG A 251 -27.94 36.08 13.27
C ARG A 251 -28.58 36.27 11.89
N SER A 252 -27.85 35.97 10.82
CA SER A 252 -28.34 36.17 9.45
C SER A 252 -29.32 35.10 8.98
N THR A 253 -29.19 33.87 9.49
CA THR A 253 -30.02 32.73 9.03
C THR A 253 -31.07 32.27 10.02
N GLY A 254 -31.00 32.70 11.28
CA GLY A 254 -31.82 32.15 12.36
C GLY A 254 -31.45 30.70 12.72
N VAL A 255 -30.29 30.19 12.26
CA VAL A 255 -29.85 28.81 12.52
C VAL A 255 -28.48 28.82 13.18
N CYS A 256 -28.35 28.18 14.35
CA CYS A 256 -27.10 28.13 15.10
C CYS A 256 -25.93 27.57 14.27
N GLY A 257 -24.84 28.33 14.13
CA GLY A 257 -23.65 27.90 13.39
C GLY A 257 -23.02 26.60 13.92
N CYS A 258 -23.07 26.36 15.23
CA CYS A 258 -22.46 25.19 15.85
C CYS A 258 -23.32 23.92 15.66
N CYS A 259 -24.55 23.89 16.17
CA CYS A 259 -25.38 22.68 16.14
C CYS A 259 -26.28 22.57 14.91
N GLY A 260 -26.56 23.66 14.20
CA GLY A 260 -27.44 23.68 13.02
C GLY A 260 -28.93 23.64 13.37
N ARG A 261 -29.31 23.92 14.62
CA ARG A 261 -30.73 24.04 15.02
C ARG A 261 -31.21 25.46 14.83
N GLU A 262 -32.49 25.61 14.50
CA GLU A 262 -33.18 26.90 14.46
C GLU A 262 -33.16 27.59 15.83
N LEU A 263 -32.91 28.89 15.82
CA LEU A 263 -32.90 29.78 16.97
C LEU A 263 -34.32 30.34 17.13
N THR A 264 -35.07 29.80 18.08
CA THR A 264 -36.46 30.21 18.33
C THR A 264 -36.58 31.27 19.43
N ASP A 265 -35.62 31.29 20.35
CA ASP A 265 -35.58 32.22 21.46
C ASP A 265 -34.97 33.58 21.02
N PRO A 266 -35.61 34.73 21.33
CA PRO A 266 -35.14 36.04 20.88
C PRO A 266 -33.70 36.38 21.31
N ASP A 267 -33.30 36.00 22.52
CA ASP A 267 -31.94 36.24 23.01
C ASP A 267 -30.94 35.40 22.24
N SER A 268 -31.29 34.15 21.93
CA SER A 268 -30.49 33.24 21.10
C SER A 268 -30.36 33.75 19.66
N VAL A 269 -31.42 34.31 19.08
CA VAL A 269 -31.38 34.95 17.75
C VAL A 269 -30.46 36.17 17.76
N LYS A 270 -30.58 37.03 18.79
CA LYS A 270 -29.72 38.22 18.96
C LYS A 270 -28.25 37.84 19.17
N ALA A 271 -28.00 36.79 19.95
CA ALA A 271 -26.65 36.25 20.15
C ALA A 271 -26.10 35.55 18.90
N GLY A 272 -26.97 34.98 18.06
CA GLY A 272 -26.58 34.17 16.90
C GLY A 272 -26.13 32.76 17.26
N ILE A 273 -26.36 32.33 18.50
CA ILE A 273 -25.93 31.04 19.02
C ILE A 273 -26.89 30.60 20.13
N GLY A 274 -27.24 29.32 20.15
CA GLY A 274 -28.07 28.78 21.22
C GLY A 274 -27.30 28.65 22.54
N PRO A 275 -27.97 28.73 23.70
CA PRO A 275 -27.33 28.78 25.01
C PRO A 275 -26.43 27.57 25.29
N ILE A 276 -26.87 26.37 24.91
CA ILE A 276 -26.09 25.13 25.06
C ILE A 276 -24.80 25.19 24.23
N CYS A 277 -24.85 25.79 23.04
CA CYS A 277 -23.67 25.93 22.19
C CYS A 277 -22.75 27.01 22.73
N ALA A 278 -23.28 28.14 23.23
CA ALA A 278 -22.46 29.17 23.87
C ALA A 278 -21.60 28.56 25.01
N THR A 279 -22.23 27.86 25.94
CA THR A 279 -21.53 27.19 27.05
C THR A 279 -20.48 26.19 26.58
N LYS A 280 -20.80 25.37 25.57
CA LYS A 280 -19.86 24.34 25.08
C LYS A 280 -18.68 24.90 24.32
N TRP A 281 -18.84 26.05 23.68
CA TRP A 281 -17.82 26.68 22.86
C TRP A 281 -17.07 27.80 23.60
N GLY A 282 -17.37 28.01 24.90
CA GLY A 282 -16.64 28.95 25.77
C GLY A 282 -17.07 30.41 25.59
N LEU A 283 -18.34 30.65 25.25
CA LEU A 283 -18.99 31.95 25.13
C LEU A 283 -19.86 32.25 26.35
#